data_AF-A0A5K3EV93-F1
#
_entry.id   AF-A0A5K3EV93-F1
#
_cell.length_a   1.000
_cell.length_b   1.000
_cell.length_c   1.000
_cell.angle_alpha   90.00
_cell.angle_beta   90.00
_cell.angle_gamma   90.00
#
_symmetry.space_group_name_H-M   'P 1'
#
loop_
_entity.id
_entity.type
_entity.pdbx_description
1 polymer ?
#
loop_
_entity_poly.entity_id
_entity_poly.type
_entity_poly.pdbx_seq_one_letter_code
_entity_poly.pdbx_strand_id
1 'polypeptide(L)'
;MISLATAKKVVSFSFRFRSGTSFASITGLDEDSIIDAMKLCSSLGVLPTVPACGDPAILDRIAKNVFSSGFVGPESSFLVSSERFEADTVSRVALLAAESGCPVLFTRVHSLASLKALDEQCSNGGVVFGETSIAAIGCPFSGNTVLHSDWAKAASCVADPPIRSELTVARKLLNHVATGKLLAVGSAHRAIATGVRAGVGLKDFRRIPVGQATAGSRLSVLWKCGVEKEALLDPCAFVAAVSTNPARLYNIYPRKGRIAEGSDADIVIWNPASKLSQPELVPDGVEDPFEGLHFANCRPEVVILRGQVVVKEGRLVESLKIKGRFIQSEGFGDFVFGRTKTLNSVLTASIKPVSREPYSGPVANLDASRQETPPPKESQFYRKEDYDNAPRVALPPGHRLIHTSVKTAQPPGGLSNSFWWNN
;
A
#
# COMPACT_ATOMS: atom_id res chain seq x y z
N MET A 1 -20.09 2.05 -4.07
CA MET A 1 -19.05 2.72 -4.89
C MET A 1 -19.62 3.32 -6.18
N ILE A 2 -20.34 2.57 -7.02
CA ILE A 2 -20.88 3.06 -8.31
C ILE A 2 -21.59 4.41 -8.19
N SER A 3 -22.62 4.52 -7.34
CA SER A 3 -23.38 5.77 -7.13
C SER A 3 -22.49 6.96 -6.72
N LEU A 4 -21.46 6.73 -5.90
CA LEU A 4 -20.54 7.79 -5.50
C LEU A 4 -19.67 8.26 -6.67
N ALA A 5 -19.18 7.34 -7.49
CA ALA A 5 -18.39 7.68 -8.67
C ALA A 5 -19.23 8.38 -9.74
N THR A 6 -20.41 7.85 -10.06
CA THR A 6 -21.23 8.36 -11.17
C THR A 6 -22.04 9.61 -10.80
N ALA A 7 -22.76 9.57 -9.68
CA ALA A 7 -23.66 10.65 -9.28
C ALA A 7 -22.98 11.73 -8.43
N LYS A 8 -22.00 11.36 -7.60
CA LYS A 8 -21.28 12.31 -6.73
C LYS A 8 -19.90 12.70 -7.24
N LYS A 9 -19.46 12.15 -8.39
CA LYS A 9 -18.16 12.43 -9.03
C LYS A 9 -16.97 12.22 -8.09
N VAL A 10 -17.04 11.18 -7.26
CA VAL A 10 -15.91 10.73 -6.42
C VAL A 10 -14.90 10.02 -7.31
N VAL A 11 -13.64 10.48 -7.31
CA VAL A 11 -12.57 9.99 -8.19
C VAL A 11 -11.45 9.23 -7.49
N SER A 12 -11.67 8.87 -6.22
CA SER A 12 -10.80 7.94 -5.50
C SER A 12 -11.54 7.27 -4.36
N PHE A 13 -11.20 5.99 -4.12
CA PHE A 13 -11.61 5.24 -2.94
C PHE A 13 -10.36 4.80 -2.19
N SER A 14 -10.37 4.94 -0.86
CA SER A 14 -9.26 4.50 -0.02
C SER A 14 -9.60 3.16 0.62
N PHE A 15 -8.71 2.19 0.46
CA PHE A 15 -8.88 0.85 1.02
C PHE A 15 -7.77 0.56 2.02
N ARG A 16 -8.11 -0.12 3.12
CA ARG A 16 -7.14 -0.65 4.06
C ARG A 16 -7.01 -2.14 3.83
N PHE A 17 -5.81 -2.61 3.51
CA PHE A 17 -5.55 -4.02 3.26
C PHE A 17 -5.52 -4.82 4.57
N ARG A 18 -6.08 -6.01 4.52
CA ARG A 18 -6.09 -7.03 5.59
C ARG A 18 -5.89 -8.37 4.90
N SER A 19 -5.10 -9.27 5.47
CA SER A 19 -4.90 -10.60 4.93
C SER A 19 -5.84 -11.62 5.57
N GLY A 20 -6.33 -12.55 4.75
CA GLY A 20 -7.05 -13.73 5.21
C GLY A 20 -8.49 -13.48 5.69
N THR A 21 -9.15 -14.55 6.11
CA THR A 21 -10.55 -14.54 6.52
C THR A 21 -10.64 -14.39 8.04
N SER A 22 -11.07 -13.21 8.52
CA SER A 22 -11.38 -13.02 9.94
C SER A 22 -12.82 -12.59 10.09
N PHE A 23 -13.55 -13.29 10.96
CA PHE A 23 -14.94 -13.01 11.32
C PHE A 23 -15.09 -11.87 12.35
N ALA A 24 -13.98 -11.25 12.76
CA ALA A 24 -14.01 -10.14 13.71
C ALA A 24 -14.23 -8.81 12.99
N SER A 25 -14.86 -7.85 13.68
CA SER A 25 -15.19 -6.48 13.28
C SER A 25 -13.97 -5.56 13.04
N ILE A 26 -12.89 -6.11 12.49
CA ILE A 26 -11.63 -5.42 12.24
C ILE A 26 -11.72 -4.70 10.89
N THR A 27 -11.36 -3.42 10.89
CA THR A 27 -11.38 -2.56 9.70
C THR A 27 -10.39 -3.04 8.64
N GLY A 28 -10.85 -3.36 7.43
CA GLY A 28 -10.00 -3.68 6.29
C GLY A 28 -10.67 -4.64 5.31
N LEU A 29 -10.16 -4.69 4.08
CA LEU A 29 -10.62 -5.60 3.03
C LEU A 29 -9.62 -6.76 2.87
N ASP A 30 -10.14 -7.97 2.72
CA ASP A 30 -9.35 -9.16 2.36
C ASP A 30 -8.92 -9.14 0.88
N GLU A 31 -8.13 -10.13 0.47
CA GLU A 31 -7.59 -10.20 -0.90
C GLU A 31 -8.71 -10.21 -1.95
N ASP A 32 -9.75 -11.02 -1.76
CA ASP A 32 -10.89 -11.13 -2.68
C ASP A 32 -11.65 -9.81 -2.80
N SER A 33 -11.95 -9.17 -1.66
CA SER A 33 -12.64 -7.88 -1.64
C SER A 33 -11.80 -6.76 -2.29
N ILE A 34 -10.47 -6.79 -2.14
CA ILE A 34 -9.56 -5.85 -2.80
C ILE A 34 -9.58 -6.04 -4.31
N ILE A 35 -9.51 -7.29 -4.80
CA ILE A 35 -9.61 -7.59 -6.25
C ILE A 35 -10.92 -7.05 -6.80
N ASP A 36 -12.05 -7.36 -6.16
CA ASP A 36 -13.37 -6.91 -6.62
C ASP A 36 -13.50 -5.39 -6.59
N ALA A 37 -13.01 -4.75 -5.53
CA ALA A 37 -12.98 -3.29 -5.42
C ALA A 37 -12.10 -2.66 -6.50
N MET A 38 -10.94 -3.25 -6.81
CA MET A 38 -10.02 -2.77 -7.85
C MET A 38 -10.57 -2.96 -9.25
N LYS A 39 -11.19 -4.11 -9.56
CA LYS A 39 -11.92 -4.32 -10.82
C LYS A 39 -13.01 -3.27 -11.01
N LEU A 40 -13.76 -2.96 -9.95
CA LEU A 40 -14.77 -1.90 -9.97
C LEU A 40 -14.15 -0.51 -10.14
N CYS A 41 -13.03 -0.21 -9.49
CA CYS A 41 -12.31 1.04 -9.69
C CYS A 41 -11.80 1.18 -11.14
N SER A 42 -11.29 0.09 -11.72
CA SER A 42 -10.82 0.05 -13.11
C SER A 42 -11.96 0.32 -14.11
N SER A 43 -13.12 -0.32 -13.92
CA SER A 43 -14.29 -0.11 -14.78
C SER A 43 -14.95 1.27 -14.63
N LEU A 44 -14.73 1.94 -13.50
CA LEU A 44 -15.19 3.32 -13.25
C LEU A 44 -14.14 4.37 -13.63
N GLY A 45 -12.89 3.98 -13.92
CA GLY A 45 -11.78 4.89 -14.16
C GLY A 45 -11.40 5.70 -12.93
N VAL A 46 -11.55 5.14 -11.74
CA VAL A 46 -11.30 5.80 -10.45
C VAL A 46 -10.02 5.26 -9.84
N LEU A 47 -9.11 6.13 -9.39
CA LEU A 47 -7.83 5.71 -8.81
C LEU A 47 -8.01 5.23 -7.35
N PRO A 48 -7.85 3.94 -7.04
CA PRO A 48 -7.83 3.48 -5.66
C PRO A 48 -6.55 3.93 -4.95
N THR A 49 -6.69 4.26 -3.67
CA THR A 49 -5.57 4.54 -2.78
C THR A 49 -5.46 3.47 -1.70
N VAL A 50 -4.24 3.07 -1.38
CA VAL A 50 -3.98 2.16 -0.28
C VAL A 50 -2.84 2.74 0.57
N PRO A 51 -3.00 2.91 1.88
CA PRO A 51 -1.90 3.33 2.71
C PRO A 51 -0.88 2.20 2.87
N ALA A 52 0.40 2.53 2.73
CA ALA A 52 1.50 1.59 2.97
C ALA A 52 1.67 1.35 4.49
N CYS A 53 0.77 0.56 5.08
CA CYS A 53 0.79 0.23 6.51
C CYS A 53 0.38 -1.22 6.73
N GLY A 54 0.85 -1.84 7.82
CA GLY A 54 0.56 -3.24 8.10
C GLY A 54 -0.91 -3.59 8.29
N ASP A 55 -1.17 -4.90 8.15
CA ASP A 55 -2.47 -5.53 8.42
C ASP A 55 -2.92 -5.23 9.85
N PRO A 56 -4.08 -4.57 10.04
CA PRO A 56 -4.60 -4.22 11.36
C PRO A 56 -4.74 -5.39 12.34
N ALA A 57 -5.13 -6.58 11.87
CA ALA A 57 -5.31 -7.74 12.72
C ALA A 57 -3.97 -8.29 13.22
N ILE A 58 -2.96 -8.30 12.33
CA ILE A 58 -1.60 -8.72 12.69
C ILE A 58 -0.99 -7.70 13.65
N LEU A 59 -1.10 -6.40 13.34
CA LEU A 59 -0.58 -5.33 14.18
C LEU A 59 -1.23 -5.33 15.56
N ASP A 60 -2.54 -5.53 15.68
CA ASP A 60 -3.23 -5.64 16.98
C ASP A 60 -2.73 -6.82 17.81
N ARG A 61 -2.51 -7.98 17.18
CA ARG A 61 -1.95 -9.15 17.86
C ARG A 61 -0.52 -8.87 18.36
N ILE A 62 0.33 -8.26 17.54
CA ILE A 62 1.68 -7.89 17.94
C ILE A 62 1.63 -6.86 19.07
N ALA A 63 0.75 -5.88 18.98
CA ALA A 63 0.58 -4.85 19.99
C ALA A 63 0.16 -5.43 21.35
N LYS A 64 -0.75 -6.41 21.38
CA LYS A 64 -1.13 -7.15 22.60
C LYS A 64 0.04 -7.91 23.21
N ASN A 65 0.90 -8.51 22.39
CA ASN A 65 2.08 -9.21 22.85
C ASN A 65 3.12 -8.24 23.43
N VAL A 66 3.45 -7.17 22.69
CA VAL A 66 4.38 -6.11 23.12
C VAL A 66 3.93 -5.49 24.44
N PHE A 67 2.64 -5.19 24.58
CA PHE A 67 2.05 -4.69 25.83
C PHE A 67 2.18 -5.69 26.99
N SER A 68 1.86 -6.97 26.74
CA SER A 68 2.00 -8.03 27.74
C SER A 68 3.45 -8.25 28.20
N SER A 69 4.44 -7.89 27.36
CA SER A 69 5.86 -7.90 27.70
C SER A 69 6.33 -6.69 28.51
N GLY A 70 5.41 -5.80 28.92
CA GLY A 70 5.70 -4.64 29.78
C GLY A 70 6.00 -3.35 29.03
N PHE A 71 5.99 -3.34 27.69
CA PHE A 71 6.17 -2.12 26.90
C PHE A 71 4.84 -1.37 26.80
N VAL A 72 4.78 -0.21 27.43
CA VAL A 72 3.53 0.58 27.55
C VAL A 72 3.60 1.95 26.87
N GLY A 73 4.78 2.37 26.42
CA GLY A 73 5.00 3.72 25.89
C GLY A 73 4.90 3.87 24.37
N PRO A 74 4.84 5.12 23.87
CA PRO A 74 4.61 5.44 22.46
C PRO A 74 5.66 4.86 21.52
N GLU A 75 6.89 4.65 22.00
CA GLU A 75 8.00 4.00 21.29
C GLU A 75 7.65 2.58 20.81
N SER A 76 6.71 1.92 21.49
CA SER A 76 6.20 0.59 21.12
C SER A 76 5.58 0.57 19.73
N SER A 77 5.16 1.72 19.20
CA SER A 77 4.67 1.84 17.81
C SER A 77 5.69 1.36 16.77
N PHE A 78 7.00 1.54 17.02
CA PHE A 78 8.06 1.02 16.14
C PHE A 78 8.20 -0.50 16.20
N LEU A 79 7.98 -1.09 17.37
CA LEU A 79 8.02 -2.54 17.56
C LEU A 79 6.83 -3.22 16.90
N VAL A 80 5.65 -2.60 17.00
CA VAL A 80 4.41 -3.13 16.44
C VAL A 80 4.39 -3.05 14.92
N SER A 81 4.75 -1.88 14.36
CA SER A 81 4.62 -1.61 12.93
C SER A 81 5.99 -1.37 12.30
N SER A 82 6.73 -2.47 12.13
CA SER A 82 8.02 -2.49 11.42
C SER A 82 7.86 -2.07 9.95
N GLU A 83 8.92 -1.55 9.33
CA GLU A 83 8.90 -1.13 7.93
C GLU A 83 8.57 -2.26 6.94
N ARG A 84 8.81 -3.52 7.35
CA ARG A 84 8.50 -4.69 6.54
C ARG A 84 7.00 -4.85 6.28
N PHE A 85 6.15 -4.40 7.22
CA PHE A 85 4.71 -4.44 7.02
C PHE A 85 4.22 -3.38 6.02
N GLU A 86 4.89 -2.23 5.95
CA GLU A 86 4.64 -1.24 4.89
C GLU A 86 5.00 -1.83 3.52
N ALA A 87 6.17 -2.49 3.43
CA ALA A 87 6.63 -3.14 2.20
C ALA A 87 5.73 -4.31 1.77
N ASP A 88 5.30 -5.16 2.71
CA ASP A 88 4.37 -6.26 2.45
C ASP A 88 3.07 -5.76 1.80
N THR A 89 2.51 -4.68 2.34
CA THR A 89 1.30 -4.07 1.80
C THR A 89 1.52 -3.57 0.38
N VAL A 90 2.63 -2.88 0.11
CA VAL A 90 2.97 -2.43 -1.24
C VAL A 90 3.07 -3.61 -2.20
N SER A 91 3.84 -4.64 -1.86
CA SER A 91 4.06 -5.80 -2.74
C SER A 91 2.78 -6.58 -3.02
N ARG A 92 1.99 -6.89 -1.98
CA ARG A 92 0.79 -7.73 -2.13
C ARG A 92 -0.33 -6.99 -2.84
N VAL A 93 -0.59 -5.74 -2.47
CA VAL A 93 -1.65 -4.95 -3.10
C VAL A 93 -1.28 -4.61 -4.54
N ALA A 94 0.01 -4.38 -4.86
CA ALA A 94 0.44 -4.17 -6.24
C ALA A 94 0.20 -5.40 -7.12
N LEU A 95 0.44 -6.60 -6.59
CA LEU A 95 0.11 -7.87 -7.25
C LEU A 95 -1.40 -7.95 -7.55
N LEU A 96 -2.25 -7.70 -6.54
CA LEU A 96 -3.72 -7.74 -6.70
C LEU A 96 -4.21 -6.67 -7.70
N ALA A 97 -3.58 -5.50 -7.70
CA ALA A 97 -3.88 -4.42 -8.64
C ALA A 97 -3.53 -4.79 -10.08
N ALA A 98 -2.37 -5.43 -10.28
CA ALA A 98 -1.95 -5.95 -11.58
C ALA A 98 -2.93 -7.01 -12.11
N GLU A 99 -3.32 -7.97 -11.28
CA GLU A 99 -4.31 -9.00 -11.64
C GLU A 99 -5.68 -8.39 -11.97
N SER A 100 -6.05 -7.31 -11.29
CA SER A 100 -7.30 -6.59 -11.51
C SER A 100 -7.24 -5.62 -12.69
N GLY A 101 -6.09 -5.47 -13.36
CA GLY A 101 -5.88 -4.47 -14.41
C GLY A 101 -6.18 -3.04 -13.95
N CYS A 102 -5.90 -2.73 -12.67
CA CYS A 102 -6.22 -1.46 -12.03
C CYS A 102 -4.94 -0.75 -11.56
N PRO A 103 -4.76 0.54 -11.84
CA PRO A 103 -3.69 1.33 -11.22
C PRO A 103 -3.93 1.48 -9.71
N VAL A 104 -2.87 1.69 -8.93
CA VAL A 104 -3.01 1.94 -7.48
C VAL A 104 -2.03 3.01 -7.01
N LEU A 105 -2.49 3.90 -6.12
CA LEU A 105 -1.66 4.87 -5.44
C LEU A 105 -1.41 4.45 -3.99
N PHE A 106 -0.16 4.17 -3.65
CA PHE A 106 0.28 3.93 -2.29
C PHE A 106 0.49 5.25 -1.55
N THR A 107 -0.33 5.51 -0.54
CA THR A 107 -0.21 6.72 0.30
C THR A 107 0.61 6.42 1.56
N ARG A 108 1.14 7.45 2.22
CA ARG A 108 1.91 7.32 3.46
C ARG A 108 3.11 6.37 3.35
N VAL A 109 3.83 6.40 2.22
CA VAL A 109 5.11 5.68 2.05
C VAL A 109 6.15 6.35 2.95
N HIS A 110 6.53 5.73 4.08
CA HIS A 110 7.35 6.35 5.13
C HIS A 110 8.71 5.65 5.35
N SER A 111 8.98 4.52 4.70
CA SER A 111 10.14 3.68 4.99
C SER A 111 10.99 3.31 3.77
N LEU A 112 12.23 2.88 4.00
CA LEU A 112 13.10 2.39 2.92
C LEU A 112 12.60 1.07 2.33
N ALA A 113 12.01 0.20 3.17
CA ALA A 113 11.46 -1.06 2.70
C ALA A 113 10.27 -0.85 1.75
N SER A 114 9.35 0.07 2.08
CA SER A 114 8.22 0.40 1.19
C SER A 114 8.67 1.09 -0.11
N LEU A 115 9.69 1.95 -0.06
CA LEU A 115 10.31 2.52 -1.27
C LEU A 115 10.90 1.44 -2.18
N LYS A 116 11.64 0.47 -1.61
CA LYS A 116 12.20 -0.65 -2.38
C LYS A 116 11.10 -1.49 -3.04
N ALA A 117 10.05 -1.81 -2.30
CA ALA A 117 8.91 -2.53 -2.84
C ALA A 117 8.24 -1.75 -3.98
N LEU A 118 8.03 -0.43 -3.82
CA LEU A 118 7.46 0.42 -4.87
C LEU A 118 8.34 0.43 -6.13
N ASP A 119 9.66 0.59 -5.96
CA ASP A 119 10.63 0.58 -7.06
C ASP A 119 10.62 -0.75 -7.83
N GLU A 120 10.53 -1.87 -7.11
CA GLU A 120 10.44 -3.20 -7.71
C GLU A 120 9.17 -3.34 -8.56
N GLN A 121 8.02 -2.92 -8.04
CA GLN A 121 6.74 -3.00 -8.76
C GLN A 121 6.72 -2.08 -10.00
N CYS A 122 7.31 -0.89 -9.90
CA CYS A 122 7.53 -0.01 -11.05
C CYS A 122 8.42 -0.67 -12.11
N SER A 123 9.52 -1.31 -11.67
CA SER A 123 10.48 -1.98 -12.56
C SER A 123 9.87 -3.19 -13.28
N ASN A 124 8.92 -3.88 -12.63
CA ASN A 124 8.14 -4.96 -13.21
C ASN A 124 7.07 -4.46 -14.22
N GLY A 125 6.98 -3.15 -14.47
CA GLY A 125 6.04 -2.55 -15.40
C GLY A 125 4.66 -2.26 -14.82
N GLY A 126 4.47 -2.50 -13.50
CA GLY A 126 3.22 -2.24 -12.79
C GLY A 126 2.78 -0.78 -12.90
N VAL A 127 1.47 -0.54 -12.91
CA VAL A 127 0.89 0.81 -12.91
C VAL A 127 0.65 1.24 -11.46
N VAL A 128 1.74 1.39 -10.71
CA VAL A 128 1.73 1.79 -9.31
C VAL A 128 2.28 3.20 -9.15
N PHE A 129 1.76 3.92 -8.16
CA PHE A 129 2.15 5.28 -7.83
C PHE A 129 2.43 5.37 -6.33
N GLY A 130 3.27 6.33 -5.92
CA GLY A 130 3.55 6.58 -4.51
C GLY A 130 3.33 8.03 -4.08
N GLU A 131 2.83 8.20 -2.87
CA GLU A 131 2.73 9.45 -2.14
C GLU A 131 3.33 9.26 -0.74
N THR A 132 4.18 10.19 -0.32
CA THR A 132 4.67 10.28 1.06
C THR A 132 3.99 11.43 1.81
N SER A 133 4.16 11.50 3.13
CA SER A 133 3.66 12.61 3.94
C SER A 133 4.78 13.59 4.28
N ILE A 134 4.42 14.86 4.47
CA ILE A 134 5.39 15.85 4.95
C ILE A 134 5.90 15.54 6.36
N ALA A 135 5.14 14.80 7.17
CA ALA A 135 5.60 14.38 8.49
C ALA A 135 6.81 13.42 8.38
N ALA A 136 6.76 12.46 7.44
CA ALA A 136 7.86 11.53 7.19
C ALA A 136 9.14 12.21 6.65
N ILE A 137 9.00 13.37 6.01
CA ILE A 137 10.14 14.19 5.59
C ILE A 137 10.61 15.10 6.72
N GLY A 138 9.70 15.85 7.35
CA GLY A 138 10.04 16.98 8.23
C GLY A 138 10.37 16.60 9.67
N CYS A 139 9.68 15.62 10.27
CA CYS A 139 9.92 15.23 11.66
C CYS A 139 11.35 14.74 11.93
N PRO A 140 12.01 13.99 11.02
CA PRO A 140 13.43 13.67 11.16
C PRO A 140 14.35 14.88 11.26
N PHE A 141 14.00 16.01 10.62
CA PHE A 141 14.78 17.26 10.71
C PHE A 141 14.46 18.10 11.95
N SER A 142 13.27 17.96 12.53
CA SER A 142 12.93 18.62 13.80
C SER A 142 13.47 17.84 15.00
N GLY A 143 13.61 16.52 14.87
CA GLY A 143 13.98 15.63 15.97
C GLY A 143 12.80 15.19 16.82
N ASN A 144 11.57 15.62 16.48
CA ASN A 144 10.36 15.18 17.16
C ASN A 144 10.03 13.74 16.78
N THR A 145 9.98 12.87 17.79
CA THR A 145 9.77 11.43 17.63
C THR A 145 9.07 10.84 18.85
N VAL A 146 8.55 9.63 18.69
CA VAL A 146 7.95 8.84 19.79
C VAL A 146 8.98 8.41 20.85
N LEU A 147 10.28 8.65 20.62
CA LEU A 147 11.36 8.43 21.59
C LEU A 147 11.61 9.62 22.52
N HIS A 148 10.78 10.66 22.45
CA HIS A 148 10.92 11.83 23.33
C HIS A 148 10.72 11.45 24.81
N SER A 149 11.47 12.07 25.72
CA SER A 149 11.42 11.75 27.16
C SER A 149 10.11 12.18 27.83
N ASP A 150 9.55 13.32 27.40
CA ASP A 150 8.19 13.75 27.77
C ASP A 150 7.12 12.85 27.12
N TRP A 151 6.29 12.22 27.95
CA TRP A 151 5.19 11.35 27.55
C TRP A 151 4.21 12.00 26.58
N ALA A 152 3.78 13.22 26.85
CA ALA A 152 2.76 13.91 26.07
C ALA A 152 3.31 14.27 24.68
N LYS A 153 4.57 14.70 24.60
CA LYS A 153 5.27 14.92 23.33
C LYS A 153 5.53 13.63 22.56
N ALA A 154 5.93 12.55 23.23
CA ALA A 154 6.08 11.26 22.58
C ALA A 154 4.74 10.73 22.03
N ALA A 155 3.66 10.87 22.80
CA ALA A 155 2.32 10.48 22.38
C ALA A 155 1.79 11.31 21.21
N SER A 156 2.16 12.60 21.11
CA SER A 156 1.83 13.46 19.97
C SER A 156 2.57 13.07 18.68
N CYS A 157 3.67 12.33 18.78
CA CYS A 157 4.42 11.83 17.63
C CYS A 157 3.87 10.53 17.02
N VAL A 158 2.90 9.87 17.66
CA VAL A 158 2.35 8.58 17.18
C VAL A 158 1.65 8.73 15.82
N ALA A 159 2.09 7.95 14.83
CA ALA A 159 1.59 7.93 13.45
C ALA A 159 1.37 6.50 12.95
N ASP A 160 0.57 6.35 11.90
CA ASP A 160 0.37 5.10 11.15
C ASP A 160 0.66 5.39 9.68
N PRO A 161 1.53 4.62 8.99
CA PRO A 161 2.60 3.86 9.63
C PRO A 161 3.53 4.81 10.45
N PRO A 162 4.30 4.30 11.42
CA PRO A 162 5.20 5.12 12.23
C PRO A 162 6.15 5.96 11.39
N ILE A 163 6.37 7.21 11.79
CA ILE A 163 7.35 8.09 11.13
C ILE A 163 8.74 7.65 11.58
N ARG A 164 9.59 7.29 10.61
CA ARG A 164 10.98 6.90 10.84
C ARG A 164 11.79 8.12 11.25
N SER A 165 12.56 8.05 12.34
CA SER A 165 13.32 9.18 12.89
C SER A 165 14.62 9.47 12.13
N GLU A 166 15.06 8.54 11.30
CA GLU A 166 16.35 8.58 10.63
C GLU A 166 16.34 9.57 9.45
N LEU A 167 17.27 10.54 9.49
CA LEU A 167 17.46 11.50 8.39
C LEU A 167 17.75 10.83 7.04
N THR A 168 18.37 9.65 7.05
CA THR A 168 18.63 8.87 5.82
C THR A 168 17.34 8.46 5.13
N VAL A 169 16.27 8.15 5.87
CA VAL A 169 14.95 7.81 5.33
C VAL A 169 14.32 9.04 4.69
N ALA A 170 14.30 10.18 5.39
CA ALA A 170 13.78 11.45 4.85
C ALA A 170 14.51 11.88 3.56
N ARG A 171 15.84 11.78 3.52
CA ARG A 171 16.65 12.04 2.32
C ARG A 171 16.31 11.09 1.17
N LYS A 172 16.06 9.81 1.44
CA LYS A 172 15.65 8.85 0.41
C LYS A 172 14.25 9.13 -0.11
N LEU A 173 13.30 9.50 0.76
CA LEU A 173 11.96 9.96 0.35
C LEU A 173 12.07 11.19 -0.57
N LEU A 174 12.85 12.20 -0.18
CA LEU A 174 13.11 13.40 -0.98
C LEU A 174 13.72 13.07 -2.35
N ASN A 175 14.69 12.15 -2.42
CA ASN A 175 15.24 11.68 -3.70
C ASN A 175 14.19 11.02 -4.61
N HIS A 176 13.26 10.24 -4.04
CA HIS A 176 12.18 9.65 -4.84
C HIS A 176 11.18 10.70 -5.32
N VAL A 177 10.97 11.76 -4.53
CA VAL A 177 10.18 12.93 -4.97
C VAL A 177 10.90 13.66 -6.10
N ALA A 178 12.20 13.92 -5.96
CA ALA A 178 13.02 14.60 -6.97
C ALA A 178 13.04 13.86 -8.32
N THR A 179 13.10 12.53 -8.27
CA THR A 179 13.14 11.67 -9.46
C THR A 179 11.75 11.30 -9.99
N GLY A 180 10.67 11.81 -9.38
CA GLY A 180 9.29 11.56 -9.82
C GLY A 180 8.78 10.14 -9.55
N LYS A 181 9.48 9.34 -8.74
CA LYS A 181 9.02 8.01 -8.29
C LYS A 181 7.94 8.10 -7.21
N LEU A 182 8.10 9.04 -6.29
CA LEU A 182 7.02 9.52 -5.44
C LEU A 182 6.42 10.75 -6.09
N LEU A 183 5.16 10.65 -6.50
CA LEU A 183 4.50 11.69 -7.28
C LEU A 183 4.02 12.86 -6.44
N ALA A 184 3.69 12.62 -5.17
CA ALA A 184 3.08 13.62 -4.32
C ALA A 184 3.63 13.61 -2.89
N VAL A 185 3.59 14.79 -2.25
CA VAL A 185 3.82 14.95 -0.81
C VAL A 185 2.53 15.49 -0.16
N GLY A 186 1.79 14.60 0.48
CA GLY A 186 0.56 14.91 1.21
C GLY A 186 0.81 15.45 2.62
N SER A 187 -0.24 15.97 3.26
CA SER A 187 -0.16 16.33 4.69
C SER A 187 -0.40 15.11 5.60
N ALA A 188 -1.30 14.20 5.20
CA ALA A 188 -1.88 13.20 6.11
C ALA A 188 -2.43 13.83 7.41
N HIS A 189 -2.94 15.06 7.29
CA HIS A 189 -3.30 15.89 8.44
C HIS A 189 -4.45 15.30 9.25
N ARG A 190 -4.21 15.14 10.55
CA ARG A 190 -5.21 14.82 11.57
C ARG A 190 -4.76 15.44 12.88
N ALA A 191 -5.16 16.69 13.12
CA ALA A 191 -4.89 17.38 14.36
C ALA A 191 -5.73 16.80 15.50
N ILE A 192 -5.08 16.44 16.60
CA ILE A 192 -5.71 15.94 17.82
C ILE A 192 -4.95 16.60 18.98
N ALA A 193 -5.69 17.16 19.93
CA ALA A 193 -5.11 17.82 21.09
C ALA A 193 -4.14 16.90 21.84
N THR A 194 -2.96 17.43 22.21
CA THR A 194 -1.88 16.69 22.86
C THR A 194 -2.36 16.07 24.17
N GLY A 195 -3.13 16.80 24.98
CA GLY A 195 -3.70 16.30 26.23
C GLY A 195 -4.64 15.11 26.05
N VAL A 196 -5.44 15.10 24.97
CA VAL A 196 -6.32 13.97 24.64
C VAL A 196 -5.50 12.73 24.31
N ARG A 197 -4.44 12.88 23.51
CA ARG A 197 -3.59 11.75 23.12
C ARG A 197 -2.82 11.17 24.30
N ALA A 198 -2.22 12.06 25.09
CA ALA A 198 -1.48 11.71 26.29
C ALA A 198 -2.38 11.02 27.34
N GLY A 199 -3.60 11.53 27.54
CA GLY A 199 -4.54 11.01 28.51
C GLY A 199 -5.15 9.67 28.11
N VAL A 200 -5.65 9.54 26.87
CA VAL A 200 -6.29 8.29 26.38
C VAL A 200 -5.28 7.13 26.31
N GLY A 201 -4.03 7.45 25.96
CA GLY A 201 -2.96 6.46 25.86
C GLY A 201 -2.17 6.21 27.13
N LEU A 202 -2.50 6.88 28.24
CA LEU A 202 -1.68 6.85 29.46
C LEU A 202 -1.43 5.40 29.92
N LYS A 203 -0.16 4.98 29.90
CA LYS A 203 0.29 3.60 30.21
C LYS A 203 -0.28 2.51 29.29
N ASP A 204 -0.83 2.86 28.14
CA ASP A 204 -1.25 1.92 27.10
C ASP A 204 -1.16 2.57 25.71
N PHE A 205 0.00 2.40 25.07
CA PHE A 205 0.29 2.97 23.75
C PHE A 205 -0.73 2.60 22.66
N ARG A 206 -1.40 1.44 22.79
CA ARG A 206 -2.37 0.93 21.80
C ARG A 206 -3.60 1.82 21.70
N ARG A 207 -3.87 2.58 22.76
CA ARG A 207 -5.02 3.48 22.86
C ARG A 207 -4.70 4.89 22.35
N ILE A 208 -3.44 5.23 22.11
CA ILE A 208 -3.05 6.56 21.64
C ILE A 208 -3.72 6.84 20.28
N PRO A 209 -4.55 7.89 20.16
CA PRO A 209 -5.09 8.30 18.88
C PRO A 209 -3.96 8.71 17.92
N VAL A 210 -4.00 8.13 16.72
CA VAL A 210 -3.01 8.36 15.66
C VAL A 210 -3.35 9.65 14.89
N GLY A 211 -2.39 10.56 14.73
CA GLY A 211 -2.57 11.77 13.92
C GLY A 211 -1.35 12.68 13.92
N GLN A 212 -1.27 13.59 12.94
CA GLN A 212 -0.24 14.61 12.84
C GLN A 212 -0.81 15.94 12.32
N ALA A 213 -0.41 17.06 12.91
CA ALA A 213 -0.91 18.39 12.56
C ALA A 213 -0.01 19.11 11.56
N THR A 214 -0.11 18.75 10.27
CA THR A 214 0.88 19.15 9.26
C THR A 214 0.36 19.95 8.06
N ALA A 215 -0.95 20.22 7.96
CA ALA A 215 -1.54 20.85 6.76
C ALA A 215 -1.00 22.26 6.52
N GLY A 216 -0.94 23.10 7.54
CA GLY A 216 -0.49 24.50 7.42
C GLY A 216 0.99 24.61 7.06
N SER A 217 1.84 23.80 7.68
CA SER A 217 3.30 23.85 7.50
C SER A 217 3.80 23.07 6.28
N ARG A 218 2.92 22.34 5.56
CA ARG A 218 3.31 21.36 4.52
C ARG A 218 4.29 21.92 3.49
N LEU A 219 3.94 23.06 2.91
CA LEU A 219 4.72 23.67 1.83
C LEU A 219 6.06 24.22 2.34
N SER A 220 6.02 24.95 3.46
CA SER A 220 7.20 25.59 4.05
C SER A 220 8.23 24.57 4.51
N VAL A 221 7.78 23.48 5.14
CA VAL A 221 8.66 22.39 5.58
C VAL A 221 9.25 21.65 4.39
N LEU A 222 8.47 21.39 3.33
CA LEU A 222 9.01 20.71 2.15
C LEU A 222 10.06 21.57 1.44
N TRP A 223 9.79 22.87 1.30
CA TRP A 223 10.77 23.82 0.77
C TRP A 223 12.03 23.85 1.63
N LYS A 224 11.87 23.99 2.96
CA LYS A 224 12.99 24.06 3.89
C LYS A 224 13.87 22.82 3.83
N CYS A 225 13.28 21.64 3.92
CA CYS A 225 14.02 20.39 3.97
C CYS A 225 14.55 19.99 2.59
N GLY A 226 13.70 20.05 1.56
CA GLY A 226 14.03 19.54 0.23
C GLY A 226 14.83 20.50 -0.64
N VAL A 227 14.49 21.79 -0.64
CA VAL A 227 15.11 22.80 -1.52
C VAL A 227 16.30 23.46 -0.82
N GLU A 228 16.14 23.95 0.42
CA GLU A 228 17.21 24.71 1.09
C GLU A 228 18.24 23.84 1.79
N LYS A 229 17.81 22.94 2.68
CA LYS A 229 18.73 22.18 3.54
C LYS A 229 19.47 21.09 2.78
N GLU A 230 18.75 20.29 2.00
CA GLU A 230 19.31 19.11 1.33
C GLU A 230 19.62 19.35 -0.15
N ALA A 231 19.09 20.43 -0.76
CA ALA A 231 19.24 20.74 -2.19
C ALA A 231 18.91 19.55 -3.12
N LEU A 232 17.97 18.69 -2.71
CA LEU A 232 17.51 17.54 -3.48
C LEU A 232 16.34 17.89 -4.41
N LEU A 233 15.58 18.93 -4.07
CA LEU A 233 14.49 19.45 -4.88
C LEU A 233 14.88 20.79 -5.48
N ASP A 234 14.67 20.95 -6.78
CA ASP A 234 14.56 22.27 -7.38
C ASP A 234 13.12 22.82 -7.21
N PRO A 235 12.88 24.11 -7.50
CA PRO A 235 11.55 24.69 -7.42
C PRO A 235 10.51 24.01 -8.33
N CYS A 236 10.93 23.44 -9.46
CA CYS A 236 10.03 22.74 -10.40
C CYS A 236 9.53 21.41 -9.82
N ALA A 237 10.43 20.61 -9.24
CA ALA A 237 10.15 19.37 -8.53
C ALA A 237 9.27 19.63 -7.30
N PHE A 238 9.54 20.73 -6.57
CA PHE A 238 8.68 21.19 -5.48
C PHE A 238 7.24 21.44 -5.98
N VAL A 239 7.06 22.24 -7.04
CA VAL A 239 5.74 22.52 -7.62
C VAL A 239 5.06 21.24 -8.11
N ALA A 240 5.81 20.36 -8.77
CA ALA A 240 5.33 19.07 -9.24
C ALA A 240 4.75 18.22 -8.11
N ALA A 241 5.51 18.05 -7.03
CA ALA A 241 5.14 17.18 -5.90
C ALA A 241 3.96 17.70 -5.08
N VAL A 242 3.74 19.02 -5.02
CA VAL A 242 2.71 19.62 -4.16
C VAL A 242 1.43 20.01 -4.88
N SER A 243 1.45 20.09 -6.22
CA SER A 243 0.33 20.60 -7.01
C SER A 243 0.14 19.92 -8.37
N THR A 244 1.13 19.94 -9.28
CA THR A 244 0.99 19.42 -10.65
C THR A 244 0.65 17.92 -10.70
N ASN A 245 1.43 17.09 -10.00
CA ASN A 245 1.25 15.64 -10.02
C ASN A 245 -0.04 15.21 -9.30
N PRO A 246 -0.40 15.74 -8.11
CA PRO A 246 -1.73 15.53 -7.55
C PRO A 246 -2.86 15.90 -8.51
N ALA A 247 -2.75 17.03 -9.23
CA ALA A 247 -3.75 17.42 -10.21
C ALA A 247 -3.86 16.44 -11.39
N ARG A 248 -2.74 15.83 -11.81
CA ARG A 248 -2.73 14.77 -12.84
C ARG A 248 -3.29 13.45 -12.33
N LEU A 249 -2.91 13.02 -11.12
CA LEU A 249 -3.40 11.79 -10.48
C LEU A 249 -4.93 11.79 -10.35
N TYR A 250 -5.50 12.94 -10.01
CA TYR A 250 -6.95 13.11 -9.84
C TYR A 250 -7.62 13.82 -11.03
N ASN A 251 -7.01 13.78 -12.22
CA ASN A 251 -7.60 14.23 -13.49
C ASN A 251 -8.25 15.64 -13.49
N ILE A 252 -7.59 16.60 -12.85
CA ILE A 252 -7.98 18.03 -12.80
C ILE A 252 -6.88 18.95 -13.35
N TYR A 253 -5.89 18.39 -14.04
CA TYR A 253 -4.85 19.13 -14.76
C TYR A 253 -5.30 19.45 -16.20
N PRO A 254 -5.04 20.64 -16.77
CA PRO A 254 -4.30 21.77 -16.20
C PRO A 254 -5.19 22.78 -15.46
N ARG A 255 -6.48 22.50 -15.23
CA ARG A 255 -7.36 23.40 -14.46
C ARG A 255 -6.76 23.76 -13.09
N LYS A 256 -6.11 22.79 -12.44
CA LYS A 256 -5.31 22.96 -11.22
C LYS A 256 -3.85 22.54 -11.48
N GLY A 257 -2.94 23.07 -10.65
CA GLY A 257 -1.53 22.67 -10.67
C GLY A 257 -0.75 23.21 -11.87
N ARG A 258 -1.23 24.26 -12.55
CA ARG A 258 -0.49 24.96 -13.61
C ARG A 258 -0.84 26.44 -13.60
N ILE A 259 0.15 27.30 -13.82
CA ILE A 259 -0.07 28.71 -14.19
C ILE A 259 -0.08 28.76 -15.72
N ALA A 260 -1.27 28.87 -16.29
CA ALA A 260 -1.50 28.98 -17.73
C ALA A 260 -2.85 29.65 -17.98
N GLU A 261 -3.04 30.21 -19.17
CA GLU A 261 -4.35 30.68 -19.60
C GLU A 261 -5.37 29.53 -19.55
N GLY A 262 -6.57 29.82 -19.03
CA GLY A 262 -7.64 28.83 -18.82
C GLY A 262 -7.55 28.02 -17.51
N SER A 263 -6.43 28.06 -16.78
CA SER A 263 -6.34 27.46 -15.43
C SER A 263 -7.05 28.31 -14.38
N ASP A 264 -7.54 27.68 -13.31
CA ASP A 264 -8.11 28.43 -12.19
C ASP A 264 -7.00 29.26 -11.51
N ALA A 265 -7.29 30.52 -11.20
CA ALA A 265 -6.35 31.46 -10.57
C ALA A 265 -6.13 31.16 -9.07
N ASP A 266 -5.64 29.96 -8.77
CA ASP A 266 -5.20 29.48 -7.46
C ASP A 266 -3.67 29.57 -7.41
N ILE A 267 -3.16 30.71 -6.92
CA ILE A 267 -1.76 31.11 -7.06
C ILE A 267 -1.18 31.42 -5.68
N VAL A 268 0.06 30.98 -5.44
CA VAL A 268 0.83 31.34 -4.26
C VAL A 268 2.01 32.21 -4.68
N ILE A 269 2.09 33.42 -4.14
CA ILE A 269 3.31 34.22 -4.20
C ILE A 269 4.20 33.73 -3.06
N TRP A 270 5.30 33.08 -3.44
CA TRP A 270 6.21 32.42 -2.52
C TRP A 270 7.38 33.33 -2.17
N ASN A 271 7.65 33.52 -0.87
CA ASN A 271 8.80 34.27 -0.40
C ASN A 271 9.77 33.34 0.33
N PRO A 272 10.98 33.10 -0.21
CA PRO A 272 11.99 32.24 0.40
C PRO A 272 12.80 32.94 1.50
N ALA A 273 12.65 34.25 1.69
CA ALA A 273 13.43 35.05 2.64
C ALA A 273 12.54 36.03 3.44
N SER A 274 11.35 35.58 3.84
CA SER A 274 10.42 36.33 4.67
C SER A 274 11.07 36.73 6.00
N LYS A 275 10.95 38.00 6.36
CA LYS A 275 11.39 38.55 7.66
C LYS A 275 10.30 38.57 8.73
N LEU A 276 9.10 38.14 8.37
CA LEU A 276 7.94 38.13 9.26
C LEU A 276 8.04 36.94 10.24
N SER A 277 7.49 37.13 11.45
CA SER A 277 7.43 36.07 12.47
C SER A 277 6.65 34.84 11.98
N GLN A 278 7.03 33.66 12.45
CA GLN A 278 6.33 32.42 12.12
C GLN A 278 4.85 32.52 12.53
N PRO A 279 3.90 32.27 11.61
CA PRO A 279 2.50 32.21 11.99
C PRO A 279 2.22 30.95 12.81
N GLU A 280 1.22 31.01 13.67
CA GLU A 280 0.68 29.83 14.34
C GLU A 280 -0.16 29.03 13.33
N LEU A 281 0.34 27.85 12.96
CA LEU A 281 -0.21 27.02 11.88
C LEU A 281 -0.89 25.74 12.39
N VAL A 282 -0.82 25.50 13.70
CA VAL A 282 -1.46 24.37 14.37
C VAL A 282 -2.57 24.89 15.29
N PRO A 283 -3.67 24.14 15.49
CA PRO A 283 -4.70 24.55 16.43
C PRO A 283 -4.21 24.56 17.89
N ASP A 284 -4.82 25.40 18.72
CA ASP A 284 -4.53 25.48 20.16
C ASP A 284 -4.54 24.10 20.84
N GLY A 285 -3.53 23.84 21.68
CA GLY A 285 -3.41 22.58 22.43
C GLY A 285 -2.98 21.37 21.59
N VAL A 286 -2.59 21.57 20.33
CA VAL A 286 -2.02 20.54 19.44
C VAL A 286 -0.51 20.77 19.29
N GLU A 287 0.29 19.72 19.44
CA GLU A 287 1.74 19.79 19.21
C GLU A 287 2.06 20.12 17.74
N ASP A 288 3.02 21.02 17.50
CA ASP A 288 3.63 21.19 16.18
C ASP A 288 4.63 20.05 15.93
N PRO A 289 4.39 19.16 14.95
CA PRO A 289 5.32 18.07 14.64
C PRO A 289 6.70 18.57 14.18
N PHE A 290 6.80 19.84 13.81
CA PHE A 290 8.01 20.49 13.31
C PHE A 290 8.58 21.52 14.29
N GLU A 291 8.16 21.51 15.56
CA GLU A 291 8.80 22.33 16.61
C GLU A 291 10.34 22.14 16.57
N GLY A 292 11.09 23.24 16.63
CA GLY A 292 12.55 23.23 16.51
C GLY A 292 13.08 23.29 15.07
N LEU A 293 12.24 23.12 14.05
CA LEU A 293 12.61 23.36 12.66
C LEU A 293 12.33 24.82 12.27
N HIS A 294 13.38 25.61 12.05
CA HIS A 294 13.23 26.99 11.58
C HIS A 294 12.89 27.04 10.08
N PHE A 295 11.61 27.23 9.75
CA PHE A 295 11.10 27.42 8.37
C PHE A 295 10.30 28.71 8.17
N ALA A 296 10.28 29.60 9.16
CA ALA A 296 9.53 30.86 9.13
C ALA A 296 9.91 31.79 7.96
N ASN A 297 11.13 31.67 7.45
CA ASN A 297 11.65 32.46 6.34
C ASN A 297 11.11 32.03 4.97
N CYS A 298 10.60 30.80 4.83
CA CYS A 298 10.14 30.25 3.55
C CYS A 298 8.65 29.99 3.58
N ARG A 299 7.84 30.87 3.00
CA ARG A 299 6.38 30.75 3.16
C ARG A 299 5.56 31.39 2.04
N PRO A 300 4.27 31.04 1.95
CA PRO A 300 3.29 31.81 1.20
C PRO A 300 3.20 33.25 1.75
N GLU A 301 3.57 34.24 0.94
CA GLU A 301 3.39 35.66 1.29
C GLU A 301 1.99 36.13 0.92
N VAL A 302 1.54 35.73 -0.27
CA VAL A 302 0.18 35.97 -0.76
C VAL A 302 -0.40 34.66 -1.27
N VAL A 303 -1.64 34.36 -0.89
CA VAL A 303 -2.40 33.25 -1.46
C VAL A 303 -3.60 33.84 -2.17
N ILE A 304 -3.74 33.50 -3.44
CA ILE A 304 -4.85 33.88 -4.32
C ILE A 304 -5.66 32.62 -4.56
N LEU A 305 -6.95 32.67 -4.25
CA LEU A 305 -7.90 31.59 -4.53
C LEU A 305 -8.89 32.11 -5.57
N ARG A 306 -8.93 31.49 -6.76
CA ARG A 306 -9.78 31.86 -7.89
C ARG A 306 -9.81 33.39 -8.15
N GLY A 307 -8.62 33.99 -8.19
CA GLY A 307 -8.42 35.41 -8.48
C GLY A 307 -8.67 36.36 -7.31
N GLN A 308 -8.97 35.87 -6.10
CA GLN A 308 -9.15 36.70 -4.90
C GLN A 308 -8.04 36.44 -3.89
N VAL A 309 -7.43 37.50 -3.37
CA VAL A 309 -6.44 37.41 -2.30
C VAL A 309 -7.13 36.95 -1.01
N VAL A 310 -6.69 35.81 -0.47
CA VAL A 310 -7.23 35.21 0.76
C VAL A 310 -6.24 35.25 1.92
N VAL A 311 -4.94 35.28 1.63
CA VAL A 311 -3.88 35.47 2.62
C VAL A 311 -2.96 36.57 2.11
N LYS A 312 -2.57 37.48 3.00
CA LYS A 312 -1.56 38.51 2.73
C LYS A 312 -0.70 38.70 3.97
N GLU A 313 0.62 38.77 3.79
CA GLU A 313 1.61 38.98 4.87
C GLU A 313 1.49 37.95 6.00
N GLY A 314 1.08 36.72 5.67
CA GLY A 314 0.89 35.63 6.63
C GLY A 314 -0.38 35.73 7.48
N ARG A 315 -1.33 36.61 7.13
CA ARG A 315 -2.64 36.71 7.79
C ARG A 315 -3.77 36.43 6.82
N LEU A 316 -4.81 35.78 7.34
CA LEU A 316 -6.07 35.60 6.61
C LEU A 316 -6.75 36.96 6.43
N VAL A 317 -7.24 37.25 5.23
CA VAL A 317 -7.99 38.49 4.99
C VAL A 317 -9.35 38.41 5.69
N GLU A 318 -9.72 39.39 6.51
CA GLU A 318 -10.91 39.30 7.38
C GLU A 318 -12.25 39.22 6.60
N SER A 319 -12.33 39.86 5.43
CA SER A 319 -13.55 39.94 4.62
C SER A 319 -13.63 38.86 3.53
N LEU A 320 -13.38 37.60 3.88
CA LEU A 320 -13.46 36.48 2.91
C LEU A 320 -14.88 36.29 2.39
N LYS A 321 -15.17 36.86 1.22
CA LYS A 321 -16.40 36.55 0.47
C LYS A 321 -16.31 35.21 -0.26
N ILE A 322 -15.10 34.67 -0.40
CA ILE A 322 -14.83 33.48 -1.18
C ILE A 322 -14.83 32.21 -0.33
N LYS A 323 -15.64 31.22 -0.74
CA LYS A 323 -15.73 29.89 -0.09
C LYS A 323 -15.16 28.79 -0.97
N GLY A 324 -14.71 27.70 -0.35
CA GLY A 324 -14.36 26.47 -1.08
C GLY A 324 -15.53 25.98 -1.96
N ARG A 325 -15.20 25.33 -3.08
CA ARG A 325 -16.18 24.65 -3.94
C ARG A 325 -15.69 23.24 -4.21
N PHE A 326 -16.60 22.29 -4.27
CA PHE A 326 -16.28 20.94 -4.73
C PHE A 326 -15.81 20.99 -6.18
N ILE A 327 -14.68 20.32 -6.47
CA ILE A 327 -14.13 20.21 -7.81
C ILE A 327 -14.54 18.84 -8.34
N GLN A 328 -15.38 18.84 -9.36
CA GLN A 328 -15.71 17.62 -10.08
C GLN A 328 -14.53 17.25 -10.97
N SER A 329 -14.18 15.96 -10.92
CA SER A 329 -13.24 15.34 -11.84
C SER A 329 -13.97 14.24 -12.61
N GLU A 330 -13.56 14.04 -13.86
CA GLU A 330 -13.98 12.88 -14.63
C GLU A 330 -13.04 11.70 -14.31
N GLY A 331 -13.58 10.48 -14.39
CA GLY A 331 -12.76 9.27 -14.30
C GLY A 331 -11.87 9.11 -15.54
N PHE A 332 -11.05 8.05 -15.56
CA PHE A 332 -10.19 7.65 -16.68
C PHE A 332 -9.13 8.67 -17.09
N GLY A 333 -8.60 9.45 -16.14
CA GLY A 333 -7.51 10.40 -16.45
C GLY A 333 -6.33 9.70 -17.12
N ASP A 334 -5.88 10.22 -18.27
CA ASP A 334 -4.87 9.60 -19.12
C ASP A 334 -3.54 9.36 -18.41
N PHE A 335 -3.18 10.23 -17.46
CA PHE A 335 -1.97 10.08 -16.66
C PHE A 335 -1.95 8.76 -15.86
N VAL A 336 -3.11 8.33 -15.38
CA VAL A 336 -3.27 7.13 -14.54
C VAL A 336 -3.70 5.92 -15.39
N PHE A 337 -4.67 6.11 -16.27
CA PHE A 337 -5.34 5.05 -17.02
C PHE A 337 -4.89 4.92 -18.48
N GLY A 338 -4.06 5.83 -19.00
CA GLY A 338 -3.68 5.83 -20.43
C GLY A 338 -2.97 4.55 -20.88
N ARG A 339 -2.27 3.87 -19.96
CA ARG A 339 -1.59 2.60 -20.24
C ARG A 339 -2.48 1.36 -20.02
N THR A 340 -3.54 1.46 -19.23
CA THR A 340 -4.25 0.26 -18.72
C THR A 340 -4.98 -0.49 -19.83
N LYS A 341 -5.65 0.24 -20.74
CA LYS A 341 -6.35 -0.36 -21.89
C LYS A 341 -5.41 -1.18 -22.77
N THR A 342 -4.27 -0.60 -23.15
CA THR A 342 -3.27 -1.27 -23.99
C THR A 342 -2.63 -2.46 -23.27
N LEU A 343 -2.28 -2.31 -21.99
CA LEU A 343 -1.73 -3.41 -21.18
C LEU A 343 -2.68 -4.60 -21.12
N ASN A 344 -3.96 -4.36 -20.80
CA ASN A 344 -4.97 -5.41 -20.72
C ASN A 344 -5.18 -6.09 -22.08
N SER A 345 -5.14 -5.33 -23.18
CA SER A 345 -5.23 -5.89 -24.53
C SER A 345 -4.04 -6.79 -24.86
N VAL A 346 -2.82 -6.38 -24.51
CA VAL A 346 -1.59 -7.16 -24.77
C VAL A 346 -1.59 -8.45 -23.93
N LEU A 347 -1.97 -8.37 -22.66
CA LEU A 347 -2.05 -9.53 -21.75
C LEU A 347 -3.11 -10.53 -22.21
N THR A 348 -4.25 -10.06 -22.70
CA THR A 348 -5.31 -10.94 -23.23
C THR A 348 -4.88 -11.59 -24.56
N ALA A 349 -4.13 -10.87 -25.40
CA ALA A 349 -3.68 -11.38 -26.70
C ALA A 349 -2.52 -12.40 -26.59
N SER A 350 -1.73 -12.36 -25.51
CA SER A 350 -0.55 -13.22 -25.33
C SER A 350 -0.91 -14.66 -24.97
N ILE A 351 -2.07 -14.90 -24.36
CA ILE A 351 -2.54 -16.23 -23.96
C ILE A 351 -3.66 -16.66 -24.92
N LYS A 352 -3.33 -17.53 -25.88
CA LYS A 352 -4.32 -18.18 -26.75
C LYS A 352 -4.57 -19.61 -26.29
N PRO A 353 -5.84 -20.04 -26.19
CA PRO A 353 -6.16 -21.45 -25.95
C PRO A 353 -5.47 -22.30 -27.02
N VAL A 354 -4.65 -23.25 -26.58
CA VAL A 354 -4.03 -24.23 -27.48
C VAL A 354 -5.10 -25.24 -27.85
N SER A 355 -5.44 -25.31 -29.14
CA SER A 355 -6.31 -26.36 -29.67
C SER A 355 -5.67 -27.72 -29.46
N ARG A 356 -6.38 -28.63 -28.81
CA ARG A 356 -5.95 -30.01 -28.56
C ARG A 356 -7.07 -30.95 -28.97
N GLU A 357 -6.70 -32.15 -29.43
CA GLU A 357 -7.66 -33.23 -29.57
C GLU A 357 -8.29 -33.55 -28.20
N PRO A 358 -9.60 -33.90 -28.16
CA PRO A 358 -10.25 -34.31 -26.93
C PRO A 358 -9.53 -35.50 -26.28
N TYR A 359 -9.31 -35.45 -24.97
CA TYR A 359 -8.70 -36.55 -24.23
C TYR A 359 -9.63 -37.77 -24.24
N SER A 360 -9.16 -38.88 -24.83
CA SER A 360 -9.90 -40.14 -24.97
C SER A 360 -9.44 -41.25 -24.02
N GLY A 361 -8.48 -40.96 -23.14
CA GLY A 361 -7.96 -41.92 -22.17
C GLY A 361 -8.90 -42.16 -20.97
N PRO A 362 -8.58 -43.14 -20.10
CA PRO A 362 -9.35 -43.38 -18.89
C PRO A 362 -9.31 -42.16 -17.96
N VAL A 363 -10.46 -41.85 -17.33
CA VAL A 363 -10.60 -40.82 -16.29
C VAL A 363 -11.03 -41.52 -15.01
N ALA A 364 -10.29 -41.29 -13.92
CA ALA A 364 -10.68 -41.81 -12.61
C ALA A 364 -11.93 -41.06 -12.12
N ASN A 365 -12.97 -41.80 -11.75
CA ASN A 365 -14.15 -41.21 -11.10
C ASN A 365 -13.81 -40.95 -9.62
N LEU A 366 -13.53 -39.70 -9.27
CA LEU A 366 -13.19 -39.29 -7.90
C LEU A 366 -14.42 -39.24 -6.98
N ASP A 367 -15.63 -39.14 -7.54
CA ASP A 367 -16.89 -39.13 -6.79
C ASP A 367 -17.32 -40.54 -6.35
N ALA A 368 -16.84 -41.59 -7.03
CA ALA A 368 -17.16 -42.99 -6.74
C ALA A 368 -16.52 -43.54 -5.45
N SER A 369 -15.67 -42.77 -4.77
CA SER A 369 -15.02 -43.20 -3.51
C SER A 369 -15.91 -43.05 -2.27
N ARG A 370 -17.16 -42.57 -2.40
CA ARG A 370 -18.07 -42.38 -1.26
C ARG A 370 -19.18 -43.42 -1.11
N GLN A 371 -19.47 -44.25 -2.10
CA GLN A 371 -20.45 -45.33 -1.95
C GLN A 371 -20.08 -46.47 -2.90
N GLU A 372 -19.59 -47.57 -2.33
CA GLU A 372 -19.98 -48.96 -2.64
C GLU A 372 -19.02 -49.91 -1.92
N THR A 373 -19.52 -50.61 -0.90
CA THR A 373 -18.91 -51.86 -0.42
C THR A 373 -18.96 -52.87 -1.58
N PRO A 374 -17.83 -53.40 -2.06
CA PRO A 374 -17.86 -54.35 -3.16
C PRO A 374 -18.56 -55.64 -2.69
N PRO A 375 -19.39 -56.28 -3.55
CA PRO A 375 -19.96 -57.59 -3.24
C PRO A 375 -18.84 -58.63 -3.10
N PRO A 376 -19.04 -59.71 -2.33
CA PRO A 376 -18.01 -60.68 -2.05
C PRO A 376 -17.57 -61.33 -3.37
N LYS A 377 -16.29 -61.16 -3.74
CA LYS A 377 -15.71 -61.87 -4.88
C LYS A 377 -15.61 -63.36 -4.53
N GLU A 378 -16.27 -64.20 -5.31
CA GLU A 378 -15.96 -65.63 -5.36
C GLU A 378 -14.48 -65.80 -5.68
N SER A 379 -13.74 -66.44 -4.77
CA SER A 379 -12.33 -66.74 -4.96
C SER A 379 -12.19 -67.87 -6.00
N GLN A 380 -12.00 -67.53 -7.27
CA GLN A 380 -11.42 -68.47 -8.23
C GLN A 380 -9.92 -68.55 -7.96
N PHE A 381 -9.52 -69.52 -7.13
CA PHE A 381 -8.11 -69.90 -7.00
C PHE A 381 -7.70 -70.65 -8.27
N TYR A 382 -6.94 -70.00 -9.16
CA TYR A 382 -6.22 -70.72 -10.21
C TYR A 382 -5.08 -71.53 -9.56
N ARG A 383 -5.07 -72.84 -9.80
CA ARG A 383 -4.01 -73.72 -9.30
C ARG A 383 -2.78 -73.59 -10.19
N LYS A 384 -1.60 -73.69 -9.58
CA LYS A 384 -0.27 -73.56 -10.21
C LYS A 384 -0.03 -74.54 -11.39
N GLU A 385 -0.86 -75.56 -11.50
CA GLU A 385 -0.79 -76.65 -12.48
C GLU A 385 -1.17 -76.19 -13.90
N ASP A 386 -1.89 -75.07 -14.03
CA ASP A 386 -2.41 -74.56 -15.31
C ASP A 386 -1.36 -73.83 -16.17
N TYR A 387 -0.11 -73.69 -15.70
CA TYR A 387 0.96 -72.92 -16.38
C TYR A 387 2.17 -73.75 -16.85
N ASP A 388 2.27 -75.04 -16.56
CA ASP A 388 3.50 -75.81 -16.83
C ASP A 388 3.54 -76.59 -18.15
N ASN A 389 2.57 -76.40 -19.06
CA ASN A 389 2.56 -77.10 -20.37
C ASN A 389 2.52 -76.15 -21.59
N ALA A 390 3.35 -75.10 -21.60
CA ALA A 390 3.65 -74.36 -22.82
C ALA A 390 4.95 -74.89 -23.48
N PRO A 391 4.92 -75.40 -24.73
CA PRO A 391 6.12 -75.89 -25.39
C PRO A 391 7.11 -74.75 -25.67
N ARG A 392 8.36 -74.93 -25.24
CA ARG A 392 9.48 -73.99 -25.48
C ARG A 392 9.92 -74.03 -26.94
N VAL A 393 9.29 -73.23 -27.80
CA VAL A 393 9.86 -72.91 -29.12
C VAL A 393 10.88 -71.79 -28.95
N ALA A 394 12.12 -72.04 -29.35
CA ALA A 394 13.21 -71.08 -29.30
C ALA A 394 12.96 -69.91 -30.25
N LEU A 395 13.10 -68.68 -29.75
CA LEU A 395 13.06 -67.47 -30.59
C LEU A 395 14.29 -67.43 -31.52
N PRO A 396 14.16 -66.91 -32.76
CA PRO A 396 15.26 -66.84 -33.73
C PRO A 396 16.47 -66.02 -33.23
N PRO A 397 17.70 -66.29 -33.74
CA PRO A 397 18.92 -65.65 -33.26
C PRO A 397 18.90 -64.13 -33.48
N GLY A 398 19.17 -63.36 -32.42
CA GLY A 398 19.32 -61.89 -32.50
C GLY A 398 18.36 -61.06 -31.62
N HIS A 399 17.40 -61.69 -30.95
CA HIS A 399 16.51 -60.99 -30.01
C HIS A 399 16.88 -61.31 -28.55
N ARG A 400 17.16 -60.27 -27.76
CA ARG A 400 17.37 -60.39 -26.29
C ARG A 400 16.01 -60.48 -25.59
N LEU A 401 15.91 -61.40 -24.62
CA LEU A 401 14.81 -61.45 -23.66
C LEU A 401 14.79 -60.15 -22.84
N ILE A 402 13.72 -59.37 -22.98
CA ILE A 402 13.40 -58.28 -22.06
C ILE A 402 12.81 -58.94 -20.81
N HIS A 403 13.54 -58.94 -19.70
CA HIS A 403 12.97 -59.25 -18.39
C HIS A 403 11.99 -58.14 -18.02
N THR A 404 10.70 -58.38 -18.15
CA THR A 404 9.66 -57.54 -17.55
C THR A 404 9.66 -57.78 -16.04
N SER A 405 10.33 -56.90 -15.28
CA SER A 405 10.16 -56.88 -13.82
C SER A 405 8.78 -56.28 -13.51
N VAL A 406 7.87 -57.08 -12.99
CA VAL A 406 6.59 -56.61 -12.45
C VAL A 406 6.89 -55.91 -11.12
N LYS A 407 6.76 -54.58 -11.07
CA LYS A 407 6.67 -53.86 -9.79
C LYS A 407 5.25 -54.02 -9.25
N THR A 408 5.11 -54.80 -8.18
CA THR A 408 3.87 -54.89 -7.40
C THR A 408 3.63 -53.56 -6.67
N ALA A 409 2.50 -52.92 -6.96
CA ALA A 409 2.03 -51.76 -6.22
C ALA A 409 1.32 -52.21 -4.93
N GLN A 410 1.80 -51.68 -3.80
CA GLN A 410 1.16 -51.63 -2.47
C GLN A 410 0.91 -52.96 -1.72
N PRO A 411 1.75 -53.28 -0.71
CA PRO A 411 1.31 -54.11 0.42
C PRO A 411 0.52 -53.24 1.45
N PRO A 412 -0.56 -53.75 2.05
CA PRO A 412 -1.46 -52.96 2.89
C PRO A 412 -0.97 -52.80 4.34
N GLY A 413 -1.13 -51.58 4.87
CA GLY A 413 -1.52 -51.31 6.26
C GLY A 413 -0.46 -51.44 7.37
N GLY A 414 -0.05 -50.31 7.93
CA GLY A 414 0.63 -50.25 9.23
C GLY A 414 0.90 -48.82 9.69
N LEU A 415 0.05 -48.30 10.59
CA LEU A 415 0.25 -47.04 11.32
C LEU A 415 1.52 -47.13 12.17
N SER A 416 2.44 -46.17 12.07
CA SER A 416 3.53 -46.01 13.03
C SER A 416 3.47 -44.65 13.72
N ASN A 417 3.01 -44.68 14.97
CA ASN A 417 3.39 -43.71 15.99
C ASN A 417 4.81 -44.05 16.43
N SER A 418 5.80 -43.20 16.18
CA SER A 418 7.01 -43.11 17.02
C SER A 418 7.82 -41.85 16.73
N PHE A 419 7.83 -41.00 17.75
CA PHE A 419 8.63 -39.82 17.97
C PHE A 419 9.98 -40.28 18.56
N TRP A 420 11.13 -39.89 17.99
CA TRP A 420 12.44 -40.06 18.65
C TRP A 420 13.37 -38.89 18.35
N TRP A 421 14.09 -38.47 19.38
CA TRP A 421 15.10 -37.42 19.43
C TRP A 421 16.53 -37.97 19.19
N ASN A 422 17.43 -37.01 18.93
CA ASN A 422 18.90 -36.95 19.09
C ASN A 422 19.81 -37.51 17.98
N ASN A 423 20.60 -36.62 17.37
CA ASN A 423 21.89 -36.19 17.93
C ASN A 423 22.18 -34.72 17.61
#